data_AF-A0A7J0CQV9-F1
#
_entry.id   AF-A0A7J0CQV9-F1
#
_cell.length_a   1.000
_cell.length_b   1.000
_cell.length_c   1.000
_cell.angle_alpha   90.00
_cell.angle_beta   90.00
_cell.angle_gamma   90.00
#
_symmetry.space_group_name_H-M   'P 1'
#
loop_
_entity.id
_entity.type
_entity.pdbx_description
1 polymer ?
#
loop_
_entity_poly.entity_id
_entity_poly.type
_entity_poly.pdbx_seq_one_letter_code
_entity_poly.pdbx_strand_id
1 'polypeptide(L)'
;MSVPQRMRRLLRGPRPESVPVVVGTACTVVGLIDVAAGVFPRFRHSRMHTLAEVLPGALGPFAAALSLSAGMLLLLLAHGLKRHKRRAWRAAVVLLPAGAAAQFAYRHSVVGVLVSLTLCYLLVRHRDQFRALPDPRSRWRALANFVLLGAGSLALGLVIVSVHPGRVVGDPSIADRLQHVLYGLFGVEGPVDYAGRTSWTVAYSLGALGLLTAVTTIYLAFRPEHPAARLTEDDESRLRALLETHGGRDSLGHFALRRDKAVVFSPSGKAAVCYRVVSG
;
A
#
# COMPACT_ATOMS: atom_id res chain seq x y z
N MET A 1 -5.52 -4.66 -47.78
CA MET A 1 -6.38 -4.99 -46.62
C MET A 1 -6.10 -4.02 -45.48
N SER A 2 -6.95 -3.02 -45.32
CA SER A 2 -6.85 -2.01 -44.26
C SER A 2 -7.35 -2.62 -42.93
N VAL A 3 -6.42 -2.85 -41.99
CA VAL A 3 -6.77 -3.31 -40.64
C VAL A 3 -7.71 -2.28 -39.98
N PRO A 4 -8.92 -2.68 -39.52
CA PRO A 4 -9.89 -1.77 -38.92
C PRO A 4 -9.30 -0.99 -37.74
N GLN A 5 -9.58 0.32 -37.65
CA GLN A 5 -9.08 1.18 -36.57
C GLN A 5 -9.44 0.68 -35.16
N ARG A 6 -10.53 -0.10 -35.00
CA ARG A 6 -10.89 -0.78 -33.74
C ARG A 6 -9.85 -1.83 -33.31
N MET A 7 -9.30 -2.61 -34.23
CA MET A 7 -8.24 -3.59 -33.94
C MET A 7 -6.92 -2.91 -33.55
N ARG A 8 -6.60 -1.75 -34.13
CA ARG A 8 -5.43 -0.94 -33.73
C ARG A 8 -5.56 -0.35 -32.32
N ARG A 9 -6.78 -0.07 -31.83
CA ARG A 9 -7.00 0.38 -30.44
C ARG A 9 -6.83 -0.74 -29.43
N LEU A 10 -7.26 -1.96 -29.76
CA LEU A 10 -7.06 -3.14 -28.91
C LEU A 10 -5.57 -3.51 -28.80
N LEU A 11 -4.81 -3.41 -29.91
CA LEU A 11 -3.37 -3.66 -29.94
C LEU A 11 -2.53 -2.54 -29.28
N ARG A 12 -3.05 -1.32 -29.14
CA ARG A 12 -2.34 -0.19 -28.53
C ARG A 12 -2.41 -0.14 -27.00
N GLY A 13 -3.12 -1.08 -26.37
CA GLY A 13 -3.31 -1.09 -24.92
C GLY A 13 -4.10 0.13 -24.42
N PRO A 14 -4.45 0.17 -23.13
CA PRO A 14 -5.06 1.34 -22.52
C PRO A 14 -4.19 2.58 -22.72
N ARG A 15 -4.82 3.76 -22.83
CA ARG A 15 -4.09 5.03 -22.92
C ARG A 15 -3.13 5.13 -21.74
N PRO A 16 -1.87 5.58 -21.93
CA PRO A 16 -0.89 5.64 -20.85
C PRO A 16 -1.51 6.26 -19.60
N GLU A 17 -2.07 7.47 -19.69
CA GLU A 17 -2.66 8.23 -18.58
C GLU A 17 -3.74 7.49 -17.78
N SER A 18 -4.43 6.52 -18.39
CA SER A 18 -5.48 5.74 -17.72
C SER A 18 -4.94 4.53 -16.96
N VAL A 19 -3.70 4.11 -17.20
CA VAL A 19 -3.11 2.89 -16.62
C VAL A 19 -3.08 2.92 -15.09
N PRO A 20 -2.66 4.01 -14.41
CA PRO A 20 -2.69 4.06 -12.94
C PRO A 20 -4.10 3.92 -12.37
N VAL A 21 -5.11 4.47 -13.06
CA VAL A 21 -6.51 4.38 -12.66
C VAL A 21 -7.07 2.98 -12.90
N VAL A 22 -6.79 2.36 -14.05
CA VAL A 22 -7.25 1.00 -14.39
C VAL A 22 -6.65 -0.02 -13.44
N VAL A 23 -5.33 -0.02 -13.27
CA VAL A 23 -4.65 -0.95 -12.36
C VAL A 23 -5.09 -0.70 -10.92
N GLY A 24 -5.17 0.56 -10.50
CA GLY A 24 -5.67 0.92 -9.18
C GLY A 24 -7.12 0.45 -8.95
N THR A 25 -7.97 0.51 -9.97
CA THR A 25 -9.37 0.05 -9.86
C THR A 25 -9.45 -1.47 -9.79
N ALA A 26 -8.65 -2.20 -10.59
CA ALA A 26 -8.54 -3.66 -10.47
C ALA A 26 -8.09 -4.07 -9.06
N CYS A 27 -7.03 -3.44 -8.53
CA CYS A 27 -6.59 -3.68 -7.15
C CYS A 27 -7.66 -3.31 -6.11
N THR A 28 -8.49 -2.29 -6.37
CA THR A 28 -9.61 -1.92 -5.48
C THR A 28 -10.67 -3.02 -5.45
N VAL A 29 -11.05 -3.54 -6.62
CA VAL A 29 -12.06 -4.60 -6.74
C VAL A 29 -11.57 -5.87 -6.06
N VAL A 30 -10.34 -6.31 -6.36
CA VAL A 30 -9.75 -7.49 -5.73
C VAL A 30 -9.63 -7.30 -4.21
N GLY A 31 -9.16 -6.12 -3.77
CA GLY A 31 -9.05 -5.82 -2.35
C GLY A 31 -10.39 -5.83 -1.62
N LEU A 32 -11.46 -5.31 -2.22
CA LEU A 32 -12.82 -5.38 -1.66
C LEU A 32 -13.34 -6.82 -1.57
N ILE A 33 -13.05 -7.66 -2.58
CA ILE A 33 -13.42 -9.08 -2.56
C ILE A 33 -12.70 -9.80 -1.42
N ASP A 34 -11.39 -9.57 -1.26
CA ASP A 34 -10.59 -10.20 -0.20
C ASP A 34 -11.02 -9.73 1.21
N VAL A 35 -11.36 -8.46 1.37
CA VAL A 35 -11.94 -7.93 2.61
C VAL A 35 -13.31 -8.57 2.87
N ALA A 36 -14.19 -8.63 1.88
CA ALA A 36 -15.50 -9.25 2.03
C ALA A 36 -15.39 -10.75 2.38
N ALA A 37 -14.45 -11.46 1.76
CA ALA A 37 -14.17 -12.87 2.04
C ALA A 37 -13.61 -13.10 3.46
N GLY A 38 -12.97 -12.08 4.04
CA GLY A 38 -12.47 -12.11 5.41
C GLY A 38 -13.48 -11.69 6.47
N VAL A 39 -14.35 -10.70 6.18
CA VAL A 39 -15.40 -10.22 7.09
C VAL A 39 -16.60 -11.17 7.14
N PHE A 40 -16.98 -11.74 5.99
CA PHE A 40 -18.18 -12.57 5.88
C PHE A 40 -17.83 -14.05 5.70
N PRO A 41 -17.61 -14.81 6.79
CA PRO A 41 -17.39 -16.26 6.70
C PRO A 41 -18.59 -17.00 6.09
N ARG A 42 -19.81 -16.42 6.12
CA ARG A 42 -21.01 -17.00 5.51
C ARG A 42 -21.10 -16.89 3.98
N PHE A 43 -20.35 -15.97 3.34
CA PHE A 43 -20.20 -15.99 1.86
C PHE A 43 -19.34 -17.17 1.39
N ARG A 44 -18.59 -17.81 2.31
CA ARG A 44 -17.76 -18.99 2.06
C ARG A 44 -18.54 -20.31 2.11
N HIS A 45 -19.87 -20.29 2.08
CA HIS A 45 -20.72 -21.51 2.11
C HIS A 45 -21.78 -21.52 0.99
N SER A 46 -21.88 -20.48 0.15
CA SER A 46 -22.83 -20.44 -0.96
C SER A 46 -22.09 -20.45 -2.30
N ARG A 47 -22.29 -21.55 -3.05
CA ARG A 47 -22.11 -21.83 -4.51
C ARG A 47 -21.14 -20.99 -5.39
N MET A 48 -20.16 -20.30 -4.82
CA MET A 48 -19.07 -19.61 -5.54
C MET A 48 -17.72 -20.30 -5.23
N HIS A 49 -17.74 -21.63 -5.06
CA HIS A 49 -16.64 -22.46 -4.53
C HIS A 49 -15.59 -22.94 -5.55
N THR A 50 -15.35 -22.23 -6.64
CA THR A 50 -14.20 -22.54 -7.52
C THR A 50 -12.97 -21.67 -7.29
N LEU A 51 -13.05 -20.68 -6.38
CA LEU A 51 -11.91 -19.82 -6.06
C LEU A 51 -11.46 -19.87 -4.59
N ALA A 52 -12.18 -20.53 -3.67
CA ALA A 52 -11.86 -20.50 -2.24
C ALA A 52 -11.53 -21.87 -1.61
N GLU A 53 -11.57 -22.95 -2.38
CA GLU A 53 -11.26 -24.28 -1.86
C GLU A 53 -9.84 -24.71 -2.17
N VAL A 54 -9.31 -25.49 -1.23
CA VAL A 54 -8.01 -26.18 -1.24
C VAL A 54 -6.83 -25.35 -0.73
N LEU A 55 -6.92 -24.95 0.55
CA LEU A 55 -5.83 -25.29 1.45
C LEU A 55 -6.31 -26.47 2.32
N PRO A 56 -5.60 -27.61 2.33
CA PRO A 56 -5.71 -28.55 3.44
C PRO A 56 -5.19 -27.80 4.68
N GLY A 57 -6.11 -27.36 5.55
CA GLY A 57 -5.79 -26.64 6.81
C GLY A 57 -6.33 -25.21 6.93
N ALA A 58 -6.66 -24.49 5.84
CA ALA A 58 -6.96 -23.04 5.92
C ALA A 58 -8.46 -22.67 5.85
N LEU A 59 -9.30 -23.47 6.51
CA LEU A 59 -10.64 -23.06 6.93
C LEU A 59 -10.62 -22.43 8.34
N GLY A 60 -9.44 -22.06 8.83
CA GLY A 60 -9.22 -21.47 10.14
C GLY A 60 -9.32 -19.94 10.18
N PRO A 61 -9.40 -19.36 11.39
CA PRO A 61 -9.46 -17.92 11.62
C PRO A 61 -8.26 -17.14 11.03
N PHE A 62 -7.07 -17.76 10.95
CA PHE A 62 -5.88 -17.18 10.33
C PHE A 62 -6.05 -16.88 8.84
N ALA A 63 -6.76 -17.75 8.10
CA ALA A 63 -7.07 -17.51 6.69
C ALA A 63 -7.98 -16.28 6.50
N ALA A 64 -8.90 -16.02 7.44
CA ALA A 64 -9.73 -14.82 7.42
C ALA A 64 -8.90 -13.56 7.71
N ALA A 65 -8.03 -13.60 8.72
CA ALA A 65 -7.10 -12.53 9.03
C ALA A 65 -6.16 -12.21 7.85
N LEU A 66 -5.64 -13.24 7.19
CA LEU A 66 -4.77 -13.10 6.01
C LEU A 66 -5.50 -12.46 4.84
N SER A 67 -6.73 -12.91 4.54
CA SER A 67 -7.58 -12.34 3.47
C SER A 67 -7.92 -10.87 3.73
N LEU A 68 -8.31 -10.52 4.97
CA LEU A 68 -8.54 -9.13 5.38
C LEU A 68 -7.29 -8.29 5.17
N SER A 69 -6.13 -8.82 5.55
CA SER A 69 -4.86 -8.11 5.50
C SER A 69 -4.37 -7.89 4.07
N ALA A 70 -4.45 -8.92 3.24
CA ALA A 70 -4.16 -8.83 1.81
C ALA A 70 -5.09 -7.83 1.11
N GLY A 71 -6.40 -7.88 1.40
CA GLY A 71 -7.37 -6.98 0.80
C GLY A 71 -7.14 -5.52 1.17
N MET A 72 -6.84 -5.24 2.44
CA MET A 72 -6.54 -3.88 2.90
C MET A 72 -5.22 -3.36 2.32
N LEU A 73 -4.19 -4.20 2.22
CA LEU A 73 -2.94 -3.87 1.54
C LEU A 73 -3.19 -3.48 0.09
N LEU A 74 -4.02 -4.23 -0.64
CA LEU A 74 -4.40 -3.93 -2.02
C LEU A 74 -5.17 -2.61 -2.15
N LEU A 75 -6.06 -2.29 -1.21
CA LEU A 75 -6.79 -1.01 -1.20
C LEU A 75 -5.87 0.19 -0.98
N LEU A 76 -4.92 0.09 -0.05
CA LEU A 76 -3.93 1.14 0.19
C LEU A 76 -3.00 1.32 -1.03
N LEU A 77 -2.60 0.21 -1.64
CA LEU A 77 -1.79 0.21 -2.84
C LEU A 77 -2.54 0.81 -4.03
N ALA A 78 -3.81 0.46 -4.21
CA ALA A 78 -4.71 1.02 -5.21
C ALA A 78 -4.82 2.54 -5.10
N HIS A 79 -5.00 3.04 -3.87
CA HIS A 79 -5.04 4.48 -3.62
C HIS A 79 -3.71 5.15 -3.99
N GLY A 80 -2.58 4.56 -3.59
CA GLY A 80 -1.24 5.06 -3.94
C GLY A 80 -0.94 5.04 -5.44
N LEU A 81 -1.39 4.01 -6.16
CA LEU A 81 -1.27 3.90 -7.61
C LEU A 81 -2.10 4.97 -8.33
N LYS A 82 -3.35 5.18 -7.92
CA LYS A 82 -4.21 6.27 -8.47
C LYS A 82 -3.62 7.66 -8.25
N ARG A 83 -2.81 7.84 -7.20
CA ARG A 83 -2.06 9.07 -6.90
C ARG A 83 -0.67 9.14 -7.56
N HIS A 84 -0.37 8.27 -8.53
CA HIS A 84 0.89 8.25 -9.29
C HIS A 84 2.16 8.12 -8.41
N LYS A 85 2.06 7.48 -7.23
CA LYS A 85 3.17 7.38 -6.27
C LYS A 85 4.17 6.30 -6.69
N ARG A 86 5.45 6.66 -6.76
CA ARG A 86 6.53 5.72 -7.12
C ARG A 86 6.73 4.58 -6.11
N ARG A 87 6.46 4.81 -4.82
CA ARG A 87 6.54 3.76 -3.78
C ARG A 87 5.45 2.70 -3.95
N ALA A 88 4.22 3.14 -4.22
CA ALA A 88 3.11 2.24 -4.50
C ALA A 88 3.36 1.42 -5.78
N TRP A 89 3.92 2.05 -6.81
CA TRP A 89 4.37 1.32 -8.00
C TRP A 89 5.41 0.24 -7.68
N ARG A 90 6.47 0.55 -6.92
CA ARG A 90 7.48 -0.45 -6.53
C ARG A 90 6.87 -1.60 -5.73
N ALA A 91 6.04 -1.29 -4.75
CA ALA A 91 5.35 -2.29 -3.95
C ALA A 91 4.45 -3.18 -4.83
N ALA A 92 3.70 -2.61 -5.78
CA ALA A 92 2.86 -3.37 -6.69
C ALA A 92 3.65 -4.25 -7.66
N VAL A 93 4.77 -3.76 -8.18
CA VAL A 93 5.65 -4.54 -9.07
C VAL A 93 6.28 -5.73 -8.35
N VAL A 94 6.50 -5.65 -7.03
CA VAL A 94 6.99 -6.78 -6.22
C VAL A 94 5.85 -7.71 -5.78
N LEU A 95 4.74 -7.14 -5.29
CA LEU A 95 3.62 -7.89 -4.72
C LEU A 95 2.81 -8.66 -5.77
N LEU A 96 2.62 -8.11 -6.98
CA LEU A 96 1.81 -8.79 -8.02
C LEU A 96 2.46 -10.09 -8.52
N PRO A 97 3.77 -10.14 -8.84
CA PRO A 97 4.43 -11.40 -9.20
C PRO A 97 4.52 -12.38 -8.03
N ALA A 98 4.78 -11.90 -6.81
CA ALA A 98 4.80 -12.74 -5.61
C ALA A 98 3.42 -13.39 -5.37
N GLY A 99 2.34 -12.60 -5.49
CA GLY A 99 0.97 -13.08 -5.43
C GLY A 99 0.63 -14.06 -6.56
N ALA A 100 1.13 -13.80 -7.78
CA ALA A 100 0.97 -14.73 -8.90
C ALA A 100 1.67 -16.07 -8.62
N ALA A 101 2.91 -16.05 -8.10
CA ALA A 101 3.63 -17.27 -7.72
C ALA A 101 2.88 -18.03 -6.61
N ALA A 102 2.34 -17.33 -5.61
CA ALA A 102 1.52 -17.94 -4.57
C ALA A 102 0.22 -18.54 -5.14
N GLN A 103 -0.48 -17.84 -6.03
CA GLN A 103 -1.68 -18.38 -6.68
C GLN A 103 -1.36 -19.59 -7.57
N PHE A 104 -0.20 -19.61 -8.21
CA PHE A 104 0.24 -20.76 -8.99
C PHE A 104 0.57 -21.96 -8.09
N ALA A 105 1.34 -21.74 -7.03
CA ALA A 105 1.78 -22.79 -6.11
C ALA A 105 0.63 -23.38 -5.27
N TYR A 106 -0.26 -22.53 -4.76
CA TYR A 106 -1.31 -22.96 -3.82
C TYR A 106 -2.67 -23.18 -4.45
N ARG A 107 -3.03 -22.43 -5.50
CA ARG A 107 -4.39 -22.42 -6.07
C ARG A 107 -4.48 -23.00 -7.47
N HIS A 108 -3.35 -23.29 -8.12
CA HIS A 108 -3.26 -23.69 -9.53
C HIS A 108 -4.14 -22.83 -10.48
N SER A 109 -4.40 -21.57 -10.12
CA SER A 109 -5.34 -20.72 -10.83
C SER A 109 -4.62 -19.98 -11.94
N VAL A 110 -4.69 -20.52 -13.16
CA VAL A 110 -4.06 -19.93 -14.34
C VAL A 110 -4.62 -18.53 -14.62
N VAL A 111 -5.91 -18.32 -14.41
CA VAL A 111 -6.58 -17.02 -14.65
C VAL A 111 -6.03 -15.94 -13.72
N GLY A 112 -5.89 -16.22 -12.42
CA GLY A 112 -5.40 -15.26 -11.45
C GLY A 112 -3.92 -14.88 -11.68
N VAL A 113 -3.11 -15.86 -12.08
CA VAL A 113 -1.71 -15.65 -12.51
C VAL A 113 -1.66 -14.72 -13.73
N LEU A 114 -2.45 -15.02 -14.76
CA LEU A 114 -2.48 -14.21 -15.98
C LEU A 114 -2.93 -12.77 -15.72
N VAL A 115 -3.95 -12.55 -14.90
CA VAL A 115 -4.41 -11.20 -14.53
C VAL A 115 -3.30 -10.45 -13.79
N SER A 116 -2.68 -11.09 -12.79
CA SER A 116 -1.63 -10.47 -11.98
C SER A 116 -0.40 -10.10 -12.82
N LEU A 117 0.04 -10.99 -13.71
CA LEU A 117 1.15 -10.75 -14.64
C LEU A 117 0.80 -9.66 -15.66
N THR A 118 -0.44 -9.63 -16.16
CA THR A 118 -0.90 -8.59 -17.09
C THR A 118 -0.89 -7.21 -16.43
N LEU A 119 -1.39 -7.10 -15.19
CA LEU A 119 -1.34 -5.86 -14.42
C LEU A 119 0.11 -5.44 -14.13
N CYS A 120 0.98 -6.38 -13.76
CA CYS A 120 2.40 -6.12 -13.55
C CYS A 120 3.08 -5.60 -14.83
N TYR A 121 2.81 -6.24 -15.98
CA TYR A 121 3.32 -5.82 -17.28
C TYR A 121 2.89 -4.38 -17.62
N LEU A 122 1.62 -4.04 -17.40
CA LEU A 122 1.12 -2.67 -17.62
C LEU A 122 1.84 -1.65 -16.72
N LEU A 123 2.05 -1.98 -15.44
CA LEU A 123 2.78 -1.10 -14.52
C LEU A 123 4.23 -0.89 -14.95
N VAL A 124 4.93 -1.94 -15.36
CA VAL A 124 6.35 -1.86 -15.78
C VAL A 124 6.46 -1.07 -17.10
N ARG A 125 5.58 -1.33 -18.08
CA ARG A 125 5.55 -0.63 -19.36
C ARG A 125 5.28 0.86 -19.20
N HIS A 126 4.45 1.25 -18.23
CA HIS A 126 4.06 2.64 -18.00
C HIS A 126 4.72 3.26 -16.75
N ARG A 127 5.95 2.80 -16.40
CA ARG A 127 6.72 3.29 -15.25
C ARG A 127 6.89 4.82 -15.21
N ASP A 128 6.95 5.47 -16.37
CA ASP A 128 7.18 6.91 -16.50
C ASP A 128 6.05 7.79 -15.96
N GLN A 129 4.88 7.21 -15.70
CA GLN A 129 3.75 7.93 -15.11
C GLN A 129 3.78 8.01 -13.59
N PHE A 130 4.65 7.24 -12.94
CA PHE A 130 4.77 7.19 -11.49
C PHE A 130 5.96 8.04 -11.02
N ARG A 131 5.97 9.32 -11.40
CA ARG A 131 7.07 10.27 -11.11
C ARG A 131 6.88 11.12 -9.86
N ALA A 132 5.79 10.95 -9.10
CA ALA A 132 5.61 11.71 -7.87
C ALA A 132 6.76 11.41 -6.88
N LEU A 133 7.59 12.43 -6.60
CA LEU A 133 8.73 12.29 -5.70
C LEU A 133 8.25 11.95 -4.28
N PRO A 134 8.82 10.93 -3.63
CA PRO A 134 8.50 10.63 -2.25
C PRO A 134 9.19 11.59 -1.28
N ASP A 135 8.46 12.13 -0.31
CA ASP A 135 9.05 12.97 0.74
C ASP A 135 10.05 12.14 1.60
N PRO A 136 11.29 12.62 1.84
CA PRO A 136 12.28 11.98 2.71
C PRO A 136 11.82 11.81 4.16
N ARG A 137 11.08 12.78 4.74
CA ARG A 137 10.74 12.80 6.18
C ARG A 137 9.64 11.80 6.54
N SER A 138 8.73 11.51 5.61
CA SER A 138 7.69 10.48 5.78
C SER A 138 8.28 9.08 6.05
N ARG A 139 9.52 8.79 5.59
CA ARG A 139 10.17 7.48 5.77
C ARG A 139 10.45 7.18 7.24
N TRP A 140 11.01 8.15 7.95
CA TRP A 140 11.34 8.00 9.36
C TRP A 140 10.09 7.93 10.23
N ARG A 141 9.03 8.67 9.88
CA ARG A 141 7.73 8.57 10.56
C ARG A 141 7.07 7.20 10.35
N ALA A 142 7.09 6.68 9.12
CA ALA A 142 6.57 5.35 8.84
C ALA A 142 7.37 4.25 9.55
N LEU A 143 8.70 4.35 9.56
CA LEU A 143 9.58 3.41 10.26
C LEU A 143 9.38 3.48 11.78
N ALA A 144 9.34 4.68 12.36
CA ALA A 144 9.09 4.87 13.79
C ALA A 144 7.71 4.31 14.18
N ASN A 145 6.67 4.58 13.39
CA ASN A 145 5.34 4.03 13.59
C ASN A 145 5.34 2.50 13.52
N PHE A 146 6.04 1.92 12.54
CA PHE A 146 6.17 0.46 12.41
C PHE A 146 6.85 -0.16 13.62
N VAL A 147 7.95 0.43 14.10
CA VAL A 147 8.68 -0.07 15.28
C VAL A 147 7.83 0.07 16.54
N LEU A 148 7.21 1.23 16.78
CA LEU A 148 6.38 1.48 17.97
C LEU A 148 5.13 0.62 18.00
N LEU A 149 4.33 0.63 16.94
CA LEU A 149 3.11 -0.19 16.86
C LEU A 149 3.42 -1.67 16.72
N GLY A 150 4.51 -2.04 16.05
CA GLY A 150 4.97 -3.42 15.95
C GLY A 150 5.39 -3.98 17.31
N ALA A 151 6.21 -3.25 18.06
CA ALA A 151 6.60 -3.61 19.42
C ALA A 151 5.38 -3.67 20.37
N GLY A 152 4.47 -2.70 20.27
CA GLY A 152 3.22 -2.70 21.03
C GLY A 152 2.32 -3.89 20.70
N SER A 153 2.16 -4.21 19.41
CA SER A 153 1.36 -5.36 18.95
C SER A 153 1.99 -6.69 19.35
N LEU A 154 3.32 -6.79 19.34
CA LEU A 154 4.06 -7.96 19.81
C LEU A 154 3.87 -8.15 21.33
N ALA A 155 4.05 -7.08 22.12
CA ALA A 155 3.86 -7.12 23.56
C ALA A 155 2.41 -7.48 23.93
N LEU A 156 1.43 -6.87 23.26
CA LEU A 156 0.02 -7.13 23.51
C LEU A 156 -0.40 -8.53 23.04
N GLY A 157 0.16 -9.01 21.93
CA GLY A 157 0.00 -10.39 21.47
C GLY A 157 0.56 -11.41 22.47
N LEU A 158 1.74 -11.15 23.04
CA LEU A 158 2.32 -11.97 24.10
C LEU A 158 1.44 -11.98 25.35
N VAL A 159 0.84 -10.84 25.73
CA VAL A 159 -0.13 -10.77 26.83
C VAL A 159 -1.37 -11.61 26.52
N ILE A 160 -1.96 -11.47 25.32
CA ILE A 160 -3.15 -12.26 24.90
C ILE A 160 -2.88 -13.76 24.99
N VAL A 161 -1.71 -14.20 24.51
CA VAL A 161 -1.27 -15.60 24.55
C VAL A 161 -1.01 -16.06 25.99
N SER A 162 -0.45 -15.20 26.84
CA SER A 162 -0.06 -15.54 28.22
C SER A 162 -1.22 -15.53 29.22
N VAL A 163 -2.32 -14.81 28.94
CA VAL A 163 -3.52 -14.74 29.81
C VAL A 163 -4.42 -15.97 29.67
N HIS A 164 -4.21 -16.82 28.66
CA HIS A 164 -5.00 -18.05 28.43
C HIS A 164 -4.24 -19.37 28.69
N PRO A 165 -3.48 -19.54 29.80
CA PRO A 165 -2.62 -20.71 29.98
C PRO A 165 -3.41 -22.02 30.12
N GLY A 166 -4.63 -21.99 30.68
CA GLY A 166 -5.44 -23.18 30.94
C GLY A 166 -6.16 -23.80 29.72
N ARG A 167 -5.96 -23.28 28.50
CA ARG A 167 -6.57 -23.80 27.26
C ARG A 167 -5.56 -24.07 26.13
N VAL A 168 -4.29 -23.92 26.45
CA VAL A 168 -3.17 -24.26 25.57
C VAL A 168 -2.99 -25.77 25.65
N VAL A 169 -2.90 -26.43 24.49
CA VAL A 169 -2.61 -27.86 24.44
C VAL A 169 -1.09 -28.05 24.62
N GLY A 170 -0.68 -28.64 25.73
CA GLY A 170 0.73 -28.89 26.07
C GLY A 170 1.43 -27.76 26.84
N ASP A 171 2.76 -27.86 26.96
CA ASP A 171 3.65 -26.90 27.64
C ASP A 171 4.55 -26.14 26.63
N PRO A 172 4.03 -25.19 25.85
CA PRO A 172 4.84 -24.48 24.86
C PRO A 172 5.84 -23.55 25.53
N SER A 173 7.06 -23.55 24.99
CA SER A 173 8.14 -22.69 25.44
C SER A 173 7.86 -21.21 25.16
N ILE A 174 8.63 -20.32 25.79
CA ILE A 174 8.55 -18.87 25.52
C ILE A 174 8.86 -18.59 24.04
N ALA A 175 9.74 -19.37 23.42
CA ALA A 175 10.07 -19.26 22.01
C ALA A 175 8.87 -19.61 21.11
N ASP A 176 8.13 -20.69 21.42
CA ASP A 176 6.96 -21.09 20.65
C ASP A 176 5.84 -20.06 20.73
N ARG A 177 5.66 -19.45 21.91
CA ARG A 177 4.70 -18.35 22.11
C ARG A 177 5.08 -17.13 21.30
N LEU A 178 6.37 -16.75 21.31
CA LEU A 178 6.87 -15.63 20.51
C LEU A 178 6.67 -15.90 19.01
N GLN A 179 6.98 -17.10 18.55
CA GLN A 179 6.81 -17.53 17.17
C GLN A 179 5.32 -17.53 16.77
N HIS A 180 4.43 -18.00 17.64
CA HIS A 180 2.99 -17.99 17.40
C HIS A 180 2.44 -16.57 17.31
N VAL A 181 2.87 -15.65 18.17
CA VAL A 181 2.49 -14.23 18.08
C VAL A 181 3.00 -13.63 16.77
N LEU A 182 4.27 -13.86 16.43
CA LEU A 182 4.84 -13.35 15.18
C LEU A 182 4.06 -13.85 13.96
N TYR A 183 3.82 -15.15 13.85
CA TYR A 183 3.04 -15.71 12.75
C TYR A 183 1.60 -15.21 12.76
N GLY A 184 0.96 -15.12 13.93
CA GLY A 184 -0.40 -14.60 14.05
C GLY A 184 -0.54 -13.14 13.65
N LEU A 185 0.46 -12.29 13.93
CA LEU A 185 0.51 -10.91 13.44
C LEU A 185 0.58 -10.84 11.91
N PHE A 186 1.16 -11.85 11.25
CA PHE A 186 1.16 -11.98 9.79
C PHE A 186 -0.04 -12.76 9.23
N GLY A 187 -0.98 -13.18 10.09
CA GLY A 187 -2.12 -14.00 9.69
C GLY A 187 -1.75 -15.44 9.31
N VAL A 188 -0.60 -15.92 9.77
CA VAL A 188 -0.10 -17.29 9.58
C VAL A 188 -0.34 -18.09 10.85
N GLU A 189 -0.69 -19.37 10.69
CA GLU A 189 -0.90 -20.28 11.80
C GLU A 189 0.43 -20.59 12.51
N GLY A 190 0.43 -20.50 13.84
CA GLY A 190 1.61 -20.69 14.67
C GLY A 190 1.66 -22.04 15.38
N PRO A 191 2.80 -22.40 15.99
CA PRO A 191 3.02 -23.73 16.58
C PRO A 191 2.18 -24.03 17.83
N VAL A 192 1.51 -23.03 18.40
CA VAL A 192 0.68 -23.17 19.61
C VAL A 192 -0.77 -23.47 19.24
N ASP A 193 -1.26 -24.63 19.66
CA ASP A 193 -2.66 -25.04 19.53
C ASP A 193 -3.50 -24.65 20.74
N TYR A 194 -4.72 -24.18 20.46
CA TYR A 194 -5.71 -23.80 21.47
C TYR A 194 -6.97 -24.65 21.34
N ALA A 195 -7.47 -25.16 22.47
CA ALA A 195 -8.74 -25.89 22.49
C ALA A 195 -9.96 -24.95 22.35
N GLY A 196 -10.87 -25.26 21.42
CA GLY A 196 -12.19 -24.63 21.29
C GLY A 196 -12.20 -23.20 20.73
N ARG A 197 -13.16 -22.37 21.19
CA ARG A 197 -13.41 -21.01 20.66
C ARG A 197 -12.27 -20.01 20.88
N THR A 198 -11.29 -20.32 21.73
CA THR A 198 -10.17 -19.44 22.07
C THR A 198 -9.21 -19.26 20.89
N SER A 199 -9.03 -20.29 20.05
CA SER A 199 -8.23 -20.20 18.80
C SER A 199 -8.71 -19.07 17.88
N TRP A 200 -10.03 -18.92 17.74
CA TRP A 200 -10.63 -17.86 16.92
C TRP A 200 -10.38 -16.45 17.48
N THR A 201 -10.52 -16.26 18.79
CA THR A 201 -10.28 -14.97 19.42
C THR A 201 -8.80 -14.58 19.29
N VAL A 202 -7.87 -15.49 19.60
CA VAL A 202 -6.43 -15.23 19.54
C VAL A 202 -6.01 -14.91 18.11
N ALA A 203 -6.41 -15.72 17.14
CA ALA A 203 -6.09 -15.51 15.73
C ALA A 203 -6.66 -14.18 15.19
N TYR A 204 -7.91 -13.84 15.53
CA TYR A 204 -8.52 -12.60 15.07
C TYR A 204 -7.90 -11.36 15.73
N SER A 205 -7.60 -11.43 17.03
CA SER A 205 -6.91 -10.34 17.75
C SER A 205 -5.50 -10.13 17.22
N LEU A 206 -4.70 -11.19 17.05
CA LEU A 206 -3.35 -11.10 16.50
C LEU A 206 -3.38 -10.58 15.05
N GLY A 207 -4.27 -11.14 14.22
CA GLY A 207 -4.48 -10.67 12.85
C GLY A 207 -4.90 -9.20 12.78
N ALA A 208 -5.80 -8.75 13.67
CA ALA A 208 -6.25 -7.36 13.72
C ALA A 208 -5.13 -6.40 14.16
N LEU A 209 -4.30 -6.79 15.14
CA LEU A 209 -3.14 -6.00 15.58
C LEU A 209 -2.09 -5.86 14.48
N GLY A 210 -1.78 -6.97 13.80
CA GLY A 210 -0.89 -6.99 12.65
C GLY A 210 -1.41 -6.12 11.51
N LEU A 211 -2.71 -6.25 11.20
CA LEU A 211 -3.38 -5.46 10.18
C LEU A 211 -3.34 -3.97 10.50
N LEU A 212 -3.70 -3.57 11.72
CA LEU A 212 -3.68 -2.16 12.15
C LEU A 212 -2.28 -1.58 12.02
N THR A 213 -1.26 -2.31 12.46
CA THR A 213 0.15 -1.91 12.34
C THR A 213 0.56 -1.75 10.88
N ALA A 214 0.18 -2.70 10.01
CA ALA A 214 0.47 -2.63 8.58
C ALA A 214 -0.23 -1.43 7.93
N VAL A 215 -1.53 -1.25 8.16
CA VAL A 215 -2.34 -0.18 7.57
C VAL A 215 -1.79 1.19 7.94
N THR A 216 -1.55 1.43 9.22
CA THR A 216 -1.05 2.72 9.71
C THR A 216 0.34 3.00 9.14
N THR A 217 1.23 2.00 9.11
CA THR A 217 2.57 2.11 8.54
C THR A 217 2.53 2.42 7.04
N ILE A 218 1.72 1.67 6.27
CA ILE A 218 1.57 1.85 4.83
C ILE A 218 0.93 3.20 4.52
N TYR A 219 -0.10 3.59 5.28
CA TYR A 219 -0.74 4.89 5.16
C TYR A 219 0.27 6.01 5.37
N LEU A 220 1.09 5.96 6.41
CA LEU A 220 2.14 6.95 6.66
C LEU A 220 3.27 6.90 5.61
N ALA A 221 3.59 5.72 5.10
CA ALA A 221 4.58 5.54 4.04
C ALA A 221 4.13 6.11 2.69
N PHE A 222 2.82 6.16 2.44
CA PHE A 222 2.21 6.72 1.23
C PHE A 222 1.66 8.15 1.42
N ARG A 223 1.51 8.61 2.67
CA ARG A 223 1.01 9.94 3.00
C ARG A 223 1.87 10.99 2.28
N PRO A 224 1.27 11.78 1.37
CA PRO A 224 1.94 12.95 0.83
C PRO A 224 2.22 13.90 2.00
N GLU A 225 3.48 14.19 2.27
CA GLU A 225 3.80 15.33 3.11
C GLU A 225 3.63 16.58 2.24
N HIS A 226 2.93 17.58 2.78
CA HIS A 226 2.92 18.91 2.21
C HIS A 226 4.26 19.54 2.60
N PRO A 227 5.19 19.77 1.67
CA PRO A 227 6.33 20.63 1.98
C PRO A 227 5.73 21.95 2.43
N ALA A 228 6.04 22.38 3.65
CA ALA A 228 5.70 23.73 4.07
C ALA A 228 6.36 24.64 3.01
N ALA A 229 5.55 25.31 2.20
CA ALA A 229 6.03 26.22 1.19
C ALA A 229 6.78 27.34 1.92
N ARG A 230 8.11 27.19 1.97
CA ARG A 230 9.01 28.11 2.65
C ARG A 230 10.01 28.58 1.63
N LEU A 231 10.05 29.89 1.43
CA LEU A 231 11.09 30.56 0.70
C LEU A 231 12.34 30.55 1.59
N THR A 232 13.43 29.93 1.13
CA THR A 232 14.71 29.99 1.84
C THR A 232 15.37 31.36 1.61
N GLU A 233 16.32 31.76 2.46
CA GLU A 233 17.02 33.04 2.30
C GLU A 233 17.78 33.13 0.96
N ASP A 234 18.34 32.00 0.50
CA ASP A 234 19.02 31.91 -0.80
C ASP A 234 18.01 31.98 -1.98
N ASP A 235 16.83 31.37 -1.84
CA ASP A 235 15.78 31.52 -2.84
C ASP A 235 15.27 32.97 -2.91
N GLU A 236 15.13 33.63 -1.75
CA GLU A 236 14.69 35.02 -1.62
C GLU A 236 15.70 35.98 -2.27
N SER A 237 17.01 35.77 -2.05
CA SER A 237 18.08 36.58 -2.66
C SER A 237 18.10 36.45 -4.19
N ARG A 238 17.98 35.22 -4.70
CA ARG A 238 17.91 34.93 -6.15
C ARG A 238 16.65 35.49 -6.79
N LEU A 239 15.51 35.46 -6.09
CA LEU A 239 14.28 36.11 -6.56
C LEU A 239 14.42 37.62 -6.65
N ARG A 240 15.04 38.26 -5.64
CA ARG A 240 15.30 39.70 -5.64
C ARG A 240 16.14 40.10 -6.86
N ALA A 241 17.25 39.41 -7.12
CA ALA A 241 18.09 39.68 -8.29
C ALA A 241 17.31 39.56 -9.62
N LEU A 242 16.39 38.59 -9.71
CA LEU A 242 15.56 38.37 -10.89
C LEU A 242 14.53 39.49 -11.08
N LEU A 243 13.92 39.96 -9.98
CA LEU A 243 12.99 41.09 -9.95
C LEU A 243 13.69 42.44 -10.20
N GLU A 244 14.91 42.63 -9.73
CA GLU A 244 15.72 43.82 -10.05
C GLU A 244 16.01 43.90 -11.55
N THR A 245 16.30 42.76 -12.19
CA THR A 245 16.65 42.72 -13.61
C THR A 245 15.42 42.76 -14.53
N HIS A 246 14.32 42.10 -14.14
CA HIS A 246 13.16 41.87 -15.03
C HIS A 246 11.81 42.32 -14.45
N GLY A 247 11.73 42.67 -13.17
CA GLY A 247 10.48 42.92 -12.45
C GLY A 247 9.73 44.18 -12.90
N GLY A 248 10.40 45.12 -13.58
CA GLY A 248 9.73 46.27 -14.20
C GLY A 248 8.68 45.90 -15.25
N ARG A 249 8.65 44.65 -15.71
CA ARG A 249 7.66 44.11 -16.66
C ARG A 249 6.47 43.40 -15.99
N ASP A 250 6.51 43.21 -14.66
CA ASP A 250 5.49 42.48 -13.90
C ASP A 250 5.14 43.23 -12.60
N SER A 251 3.98 43.89 -12.60
CA SER A 251 3.48 44.62 -11.43
C SER A 251 3.16 43.72 -10.23
N LEU A 252 3.01 42.40 -10.44
CA LEU A 252 2.77 41.42 -9.39
C LEU A 252 4.05 40.73 -8.91
N GLY A 253 5.21 41.03 -9.52
CA GLY A 253 6.48 40.37 -9.21
C GLY A 253 6.88 40.47 -7.73
N HIS A 254 6.52 41.57 -7.05
CA HIS A 254 6.79 41.74 -5.62
C HIS A 254 6.08 40.70 -4.73
N PHE A 255 4.91 40.19 -5.11
CA PHE A 255 4.20 39.15 -4.34
C PHE A 255 4.91 37.79 -4.34
N ALA A 256 5.89 37.62 -5.23
CA ALA A 256 6.71 36.42 -5.31
C ALA A 256 7.64 36.29 -4.09
N LEU A 257 7.94 37.40 -3.38
CA LEU A 257 8.75 37.44 -2.15
C LEU A 257 7.99 37.04 -0.88
N ARG A 258 6.69 36.71 -0.96
CA ARG A 258 5.96 36.23 0.23
C ARG A 258 6.50 34.88 0.67
N ARG A 259 6.80 34.76 1.98
CA ARG A 259 7.37 33.57 2.61
C ARG A 259 6.41 32.36 2.70
N ASP A 260 5.17 32.48 2.24
CA ASP A 260 4.18 31.41 2.19
C ASP A 260 4.20 30.60 0.88
N LYS A 261 5.18 30.86 0.01
CA LYS A 261 5.38 30.22 -1.29
C LYS A 261 6.76 29.55 -1.35
N ALA A 262 6.82 28.44 -2.08
CA ALA A 262 8.07 27.86 -2.54
C ALA A 262 8.34 28.33 -3.96
N VAL A 263 9.57 28.20 -4.45
CA VAL A 263 9.96 28.61 -5.80
C VAL A 263 10.67 27.48 -6.54
N VAL A 264 10.40 27.38 -7.84
CA VAL A 264 11.21 26.59 -8.77
C VAL A 264 11.83 27.54 -9.79
N PHE A 265 13.16 27.52 -9.88
CA PHE A 265 13.89 28.27 -10.90
C PHE A 265 14.02 27.47 -12.18
N SER A 266 14.00 28.16 -13.31
CA SER A 266 14.41 27.61 -14.60
C SER A 266 15.87 27.11 -14.55
N PRO A 267 16.25 26.09 -15.34
CA PRO A 267 17.64 25.63 -15.42
C PRO A 267 18.62 26.74 -15.82
N SER A 268 18.14 27.73 -16.59
CA SER A 268 18.93 28.90 -17.01
C SER A 268 18.97 30.03 -15.97
N GLY A 269 18.21 29.93 -14.87
CA GLY A 269 18.11 30.96 -13.83
C GLY A 269 17.38 32.24 -14.24
N LYS A 270 16.83 32.32 -15.46
CA LYS A 270 16.20 33.54 -16.01
C LYS A 270 14.73 33.70 -15.67
N ALA A 271 14.10 32.66 -15.16
CA ALA A 271 12.71 32.66 -14.71
C ALA A 271 12.55 31.84 -13.43
N ALA A 272 11.49 32.16 -12.69
CA ALA A 272 11.11 31.48 -11.46
C ALA A 272 9.57 31.34 -11.41
N VAL A 273 9.09 30.22 -10.88
CA VAL A 273 7.67 29.98 -10.64
C VAL A 273 7.44 29.79 -9.15
N CYS A 274 6.74 30.73 -8.53
CA CYS A 274 6.35 30.63 -7.12
C CYS A 274 5.04 29.85 -6.99
N TYR A 275 4.99 28.88 -6.09
CA TYR A 275 3.85 27.99 -5.92
C TYR A 275 3.57 27.69 -4.45
N ARG A 276 2.33 27.28 -4.17
CA ARG A 276 1.91 26.75 -2.87
C ARG A 276 0.99 25.57 -3.13
N VAL A 277 1.27 24.44 -2.51
CA VAL A 277 0.42 23.24 -2.62
C VAL A 277 -0.76 23.41 -1.67
N VAL A 278 -1.98 23.46 -2.20
CA VAL A 278 -3.22 23.47 -1.44
C VAL A 278 -3.95 22.17 -1.74
N SER A 279 -4.12 21.33 -0.72
CA SER A 279 -4.92 20.10 -0.78
C SER A 279 -4.47 19.01 -1.77
N GLY A 280 -3.16 18.92 -2.09
CA GLY A 280 -2.50 17.71 -2.61
C GLY A 280 -3.02 17.13 -3.93
#